data_AF-A0AA88URS2-F1
#
_entry.id   AF-A0AA88URS2-F1
#
_cell.length_a   1.000
_cell.length_b   1.000
_cell.length_c   1.000
_cell.angle_alpha   90.00
_cell.angle_beta   90.00
_cell.angle_gamma   90.00
#
_symmetry.space_group_name_H-M   'P 1'
#
loop_
_entity.id
_entity.type
_entity.pdbx_description
1 polymer ?
#
loop_
_entity_poly.entity_id
_entity_poly.type
_entity_poly.pdbx_seq_one_letter_code
_entity_poly.pdbx_strand_id
1 'polypeptide(L)'
;MESNFMRIEQHPNETITENEERFARLSRFASHVVQDESHRARKFLEGLRFEIRQQISILDYPTYAQVVDGAQGVEHIHDEQLRIWEDQRKKKDCNEENFINGRKPGNQHQMPREGR
;
A
#
# COMPACT_ATOMS: atom_id res chain seq x y z
N MET A 1 32.55 10.56 12.41
CA MET A 1 32.03 10.32 11.04
C MET A 1 31.18 9.04 11.05
N GLU A 2 30.00 9.07 11.68
CA GLU A 2 29.13 7.88 11.84
C GLU A 2 27.71 8.10 11.30
N SER A 3 27.40 9.30 10.81
CA SER A 3 26.03 9.74 10.50
C SER A 3 25.55 9.37 9.09
N ASN A 4 26.44 8.89 8.21
CA ASN A 4 26.10 8.65 6.80
C ASN A 4 25.50 7.27 6.51
N PHE A 5 25.46 6.36 7.49
CA PHE A 5 24.84 5.04 7.34
C PHE A 5 23.35 5.03 7.74
N MET A 6 22.89 6.02 8.52
CA MET A 6 21.65 5.92 9.32
C MET A 6 20.41 6.58 8.73
N ARG A 7 20.33 6.78 7.41
CA ARG A 7 19.11 7.27 6.78
C ARG A 7 18.73 6.39 5.59
N ILE A 8 18.52 5.10 5.87
CA ILE A 8 17.91 4.17 4.92
C ILE A 8 16.40 4.41 5.00
N GLU A 9 15.95 5.51 4.39
CA GLU A 9 14.51 5.77 4.24
C GLU A 9 13.98 4.94 3.06
N GLN A 10 12.89 4.21 3.30
CA GLN A 10 12.15 3.47 2.29
C GLN A 10 11.70 4.45 1.22
N HIS A 11 11.96 4.12 -0.04
CA HIS A 11 11.51 4.98 -1.13
C HIS A 11 9.98 4.88 -1.29
N PRO A 12 9.31 5.92 -1.81
CA PRO A 12 7.84 5.97 -1.88
C PRO A 12 7.19 4.77 -2.58
N ASN A 13 7.88 4.10 -3.49
CA ASN A 13 7.37 2.96 -4.27
C ASN A 13 8.16 1.67 -4.06
N GLU A 14 9.05 1.64 -3.05
CA GLU A 14 9.88 0.47 -2.76
C GLU A 14 9.15 -0.43 -1.77
N THR A 15 9.05 -1.71 -2.08
CA THR A 15 8.41 -2.72 -1.20
C THR A 15 9.24 -2.95 0.06
N ILE A 16 8.64 -3.56 1.09
CA ILE A 16 9.38 -3.94 2.29
C ILE A 16 10.52 -4.92 1.95
N THR A 17 10.30 -5.84 1.03
CA THR A 17 11.31 -6.80 0.57
C THR A 17 12.50 -6.11 -0.10
N GLU A 18 12.26 -5.15 -1.01
CA GLU A 18 13.33 -4.41 -1.67
C GLU A 18 14.15 -3.56 -0.67
N ASN A 19 13.45 -2.93 0.27
CA ASN A 19 14.11 -2.17 1.33
C ASN A 19 14.92 -3.09 2.26
N GLU A 20 14.41 -4.29 2.57
CA GLU A 20 15.10 -5.31 3.35
C GLU A 20 16.41 -5.75 2.67
N GLU A 21 16.37 -6.05 1.38
CA GLU A 21 17.56 -6.43 0.61
C GLU A 21 18.60 -5.31 0.60
N ARG A 22 18.16 -4.06 0.41
CA ARG A 22 19.04 -2.89 0.43
C ARG A 22 19.66 -2.69 1.81
N PHE A 23 18.86 -2.84 2.86
CA PHE A 23 19.32 -2.79 4.25
C PHE A 23 20.34 -3.90 4.53
N ALA A 24 20.10 -5.14 4.08
CA ALA A 24 21.02 -6.26 4.22
C ALA A 24 22.35 -6.03 3.48
N ARG A 25 22.30 -5.51 2.25
CA ARG A 25 23.49 -5.13 1.47
C ARG A 25 24.32 -4.08 2.21
N LEU A 26 23.69 -3.04 2.73
CA LEU A 26 24.36 -1.98 3.48
C LEU A 26 24.89 -2.52 4.82
N SER A 27 24.11 -3.35 5.53
CA SER A 27 24.49 -3.93 6.83
C SER A 27 25.77 -4.76 6.75
N ARG A 28 26.06 -5.38 5.59
CA ARG A 28 27.31 -6.11 5.34
C ARG A 28 28.56 -5.23 5.42
N PHE A 29 28.43 -3.94 5.07
CA PHE A 29 29.52 -2.97 5.14
C PHE A 29 29.65 -2.30 6.50
N ALA A 30 28.63 -2.43 7.35
CA ALA A 30 28.58 -1.85 8.69
C ALA A 30 28.53 -2.91 9.79
N SER A 31 29.28 -4.01 9.63
CA SER A 31 29.28 -5.14 10.59
C SER A 31 29.62 -4.73 12.03
N HIS A 32 30.18 -3.54 12.22
CA HIS A 32 30.58 -2.98 13.51
C HIS A 32 29.45 -2.17 14.17
N VAL A 33 28.50 -1.66 13.38
CA VAL A 33 27.41 -0.74 13.82
C VAL A 33 26.12 -1.51 14.14
N VAL A 34 25.98 -2.72 13.60
CA VAL A 34 24.75 -3.53 13.68
C VAL A 34 24.92 -4.73 14.64
N GLN A 35 25.84 -4.64 15.60
CA GLN A 35 26.07 -5.72 16.57
C GLN A 35 24.89 -5.95 17.52
N ASP A 36 24.07 -4.93 17.75
CA ASP A 36 22.88 -5.02 18.58
C ASP A 36 21.63 -5.14 17.70
N GLU A 37 20.96 -6.28 17.81
CA GLU A 37 19.77 -6.62 17.05
C GLU A 37 18.60 -5.67 17.34
N SER A 38 18.51 -5.15 18.56
CA SER A 38 17.49 -4.18 18.96
C SER A 38 17.76 -2.80 18.34
N HIS A 39 19.03 -2.39 18.26
CA HIS A 39 19.40 -1.18 17.52
C HIS A 39 19.12 -1.33 16.02
N ARG A 40 19.40 -2.50 15.44
CA ARG A 40 19.07 -2.81 14.04
C ARG A 40 17.57 -2.72 13.78
N ALA A 41 16.76 -3.31 14.65
CA ALA A 41 15.30 -3.27 14.58
C ALA A 41 14.78 -1.82 14.58
N ARG A 42 15.25 -1.01 15.52
CA ARG A 42 14.86 0.40 15.65
C ARG A 42 15.24 1.22 14.41
N LYS A 43 16.43 0.98 13.86
CA LYS A 43 16.90 1.68 12.65
C LYS A 43 16.09 1.32 11.42
N PHE A 44 15.73 0.05 11.27
CA PHE A 44 14.86 -0.38 10.18
C PHE A 44 13.48 0.27 10.32
N LEU A 45 12.88 0.21 11.51
CA LEU A 45 11.60 0.85 11.84
C LEU A 45 11.58 2.37 11.52
N GLU A 46 12.63 3.10 11.91
CA GLU A 46 12.78 4.53 11.61
C GLU A 46 12.81 4.83 10.12
N GLY A 47 13.40 3.92 9.34
CA GLY A 47 13.54 3.99 7.89
C GLY A 47 12.29 3.62 7.11
N LEU A 48 11.26 3.02 7.72
CA LEU A 48 10.03 2.66 7.01
C LEU A 48 9.16 3.89 6.69
N ARG A 49 8.38 3.78 5.62
CA ARG A 49 7.38 4.80 5.27
C ARG A 49 6.40 5.03 6.42
N PHE A 50 5.88 6.24 6.55
CA PHE A 50 5.08 6.65 7.70
C PHE A 50 3.86 5.76 7.94
N GLU A 51 3.17 5.37 6.87
CA GLU A 51 1.95 4.55 6.89
C GLU A 51 2.19 3.20 7.55
N ILE A 52 3.29 2.53 7.17
CA ILE A 52 3.67 1.23 7.73
C ILE A 52 4.17 1.44 9.16
N ARG A 53 5.10 2.39 9.35
CA ARG A 53 5.71 2.71 10.64
C ARG A 53 4.67 3.00 11.72
N GLN A 54 3.61 3.74 11.39
CA GLN A 54 2.55 4.08 12.33
C GLN A 54 1.87 2.83 12.90
N GLN A 55 1.60 1.82 12.07
CA GLN A 55 0.91 0.60 12.50
C GLN A 55 1.82 -0.28 13.37
N ILE A 56 3.07 -0.46 12.95
CA ILE A 56 4.02 -1.32 13.65
C ILE A 56 4.61 -0.65 14.90
N SER A 57 4.70 0.68 14.97
CA SER A 57 5.25 1.40 16.14
C SER A 57 4.46 1.21 17.44
N ILE A 58 3.24 0.66 17.36
CA ILE A 58 2.39 0.36 18.50
C ILE A 58 2.92 -0.86 19.27
N LEU A 59 3.64 -1.75 18.59
CA LEU A 59 4.19 -2.98 19.13
C LEU A 59 5.69 -2.81 19.36
N ASP A 60 6.19 -3.41 20.44
CA ASP A 60 7.62 -3.45 20.71
C ASP A 60 8.24 -4.66 20.01
N TYR A 61 9.24 -4.40 19.16
CA TYR A 61 9.90 -5.41 18.35
C TYR A 61 11.36 -5.51 18.76
N PRO A 62 11.71 -6.46 19.65
CA PRO A 62 13.08 -6.62 20.13
C PRO A 62 14.08 -7.03 19.04
N THR A 63 13.60 -7.62 17.94
CA THR A 63 14.46 -8.13 16.85
C THR A 63 14.10 -7.57 15.48
N TYR A 64 15.11 -7.51 14.60
CA TYR A 64 14.94 -7.03 13.23
C TYR A 64 13.95 -7.90 12.44
N ALA A 65 14.01 -9.22 12.61
CA ALA A 65 13.13 -10.16 11.92
C ALA A 65 11.65 -9.86 12.23
N GLN A 66 11.31 -9.57 13.49
CA GLN A 66 9.93 -9.26 13.86
C GLN A 66 9.43 -7.94 13.27
N VAL A 67 10.31 -6.94 13.13
CA VAL A 67 9.95 -5.69 12.43
C VAL A 67 9.68 -5.96 10.95
N VAL A 68 10.50 -6.78 10.29
CA VAL A 68 10.30 -7.15 8.88
C VAL A 68 8.98 -7.91 8.70
N ASP A 69 8.73 -8.93 9.51
CA ASP A 69 7.49 -9.73 9.44
C ASP A 69 6.26 -8.85 9.67
N GLY A 70 6.29 -7.98 10.69
CA GLY A 70 5.20 -7.04 10.98
C GLY A 70 4.99 -6.03 9.84
N ALA A 71 6.07 -5.50 9.28
CA ALA A 71 6.02 -4.55 8.18
C ALA A 71 5.46 -5.17 6.89
N GLN A 72 5.86 -6.41 6.56
CA GLN A 72 5.31 -7.15 5.42
C GLN A 72 3.81 -7.41 5.59
N GLY A 73 3.37 -7.78 6.79
CA GLY A 73 1.94 -7.96 7.08
C GLY A 73 1.14 -6.67 6.88
N VAL A 74 1.66 -5.54 7.37
CA VAL A 74 1.02 -4.24 7.18
C VAL A 74 1.02 -3.80 5.71
N GLU A 75 2.11 -4.04 4.97
CA GLU A 75 2.19 -3.75 3.53
C GLU A 75 1.11 -4.54 2.76
N HIS A 76 0.95 -5.83 3.05
CA HIS A 76 -0.10 -6.64 2.43
C HIS A 76 -1.52 -6.12 2.72
N ILE A 77 -1.79 -5.73 3.97
CA ILE A 77 -3.09 -5.14 4.34
C ILE A 77 -3.30 -3.80 3.61
N HIS A 78 -2.27 -2.99 3.48
CA HIS A 78 -2.33 -1.72 2.78
C HIS A 78 -2.64 -1.91 1.28
N ASP A 79 -1.96 -2.86 0.64
CA ASP A 79 -2.19 -3.21 -0.76
C ASP A 79 -3.61 -3.76 -0.99
N GLU A 80 -4.13 -4.57 -0.07
CA GLU A 80 -5.50 -5.05 -0.12
C GLU A 80 -6.52 -3.91 0.00
N GLN A 81 -6.31 -2.98 0.93
CA GLN A 81 -7.14 -1.78 1.10
C GLN A 81 -7.17 -0.92 -0.18
N LEU A 82 -6.01 -0.71 -0.81
CA LEU A 82 -5.91 0.04 -2.07
C LEU A 82 -6.70 -0.64 -3.19
N ARG A 83 -6.59 -1.97 -3.33
CA ARG A 83 -7.36 -2.73 -4.34
C ARG A 83 -8.87 -2.61 -4.12
N ILE A 84 -9.33 -2.77 -2.88
CA ILE A 84 -10.76 -2.63 -2.53
C ILE A 84 -11.25 -1.22 -2.86
N TRP A 85 -10.45 -0.19 -2.56
CA TRP A 85 -10.80 1.20 -2.85
C TRP A 85 -10.86 1.47 -4.35
N GLU A 86 -9.90 0.97 -5.13
CA GLU A 86 -9.88 1.10 -6.59
C GLU A 86 -11.08 0.41 -7.24
N ASP A 87 -11.46 -0.78 -6.78
CA ASP A 87 -12.63 -1.50 -7.28
C ASP A 87 -13.94 -0.77 -6.95
N GLN A 88 -14.04 -0.16 -5.76
CA GLN A 88 -15.18 0.69 -5.42
C GLN A 88 -15.24 1.95 -6.29
N ARG A 89 -14.09 2.56 -6.63
CA ARG A 89 -14.02 3.71 -7.52
C ARG A 89 -14.49 3.36 -8.93
N LYS A 90 -13.97 2.27 -9.51
CA LYS A 90 -14.40 1.77 -10.83
C LYS A 90 -15.90 1.46 -10.88
N LYS A 91 -16.47 0.88 -9.82
CA LYS A 91 -17.91 0.61 -9.74
C LYS A 91 -18.76 1.88 -9.73
N LYS A 92 -18.29 2.98 -9.11
CA LYS A 92 -18.97 4.28 -9.16
C LYS A 92 -18.91 4.86 -10.57
N ASP A 93 -17.73 4.84 -11.19
CA ASP A 93 -17.51 5.36 -12.54
C ASP A 93 -18.40 4.62 -13.57
N CYS A 94 -18.50 3.29 -13.49
CA CYS A 94 -19.38 2.49 -14.35
C CYS A 94 -20.89 2.66 -14.04
N ASN A 95 -21.27 3.05 -12.82
CA ASN A 95 -22.67 3.29 -12.48
C ASN A 95 -23.17 4.62 -13.06
N GLU A 96 -22.29 5.62 -13.16
CA GLU A 96 -22.63 6.95 -13.69
C GLU A 96 -22.84 6.91 -15.23
N GLU A 97 -22.08 6.10 -15.96
CA GLU A 97 -22.30 5.88 -17.40
C GLU A 97 -23.64 5.19 -17.74
N ASN A 98 -24.19 4.41 -16.80
CA ASN A 98 -25.49 3.73 -16.97
C ASN A 98 -26.69 4.69 -16.77
N PHE A 99 -26.55 5.76 -16.00
CA PHE A 99 -27.59 6.79 -15.88
C PHE A 99 -27.72 7.66 -17.15
N ILE A 100 -26.62 7.84 -17.88
CA ILE A 100 -26.60 8.67 -19.10
C ILE A 100 -27.18 7.91 -20.31
N ASN A 101 -26.94 6.61 -20.41
CA ASN A 101 -27.39 5.78 -21.54
C ASN A 101 -28.78 5.11 -21.36
N GLY A 102 -29.43 5.30 -20.21
CA GLY A 102 -30.67 4.61 -19.84
C GLY A 102 -32.00 5.22 -20.33
N ARG A 103 -32.01 6.36 -21.06
CA ARG A 103 -33.26 6.94 -21.60
C ARG A 103 -33.52 6.49 -23.03
N LYS A 104 -34.20 5.34 -23.20
CA LYS A 104 -34.96 5.09 -24.44
C LYS A 104 -36.27 5.89 -24.39
N PRO A 105 -36.56 6.80 -25.34
CA PRO A 105 -37.92 7.29 -25.50
C PRO A 105 -38.75 6.18 -26.16
N GLY A 106 -39.42 5.37 -25.35
CA GLY A 106 -40.55 4.60 -25.82
C GLY A 106 -41.73 5.54 -26.03
N ASN A 107 -42.14 5.74 -27.29
CA ASN A 107 -43.54 5.93 -27.68
C ASN A 107 -43.65 5.96 -29.21
N GLN A 108 -43.86 4.77 -29.81
CA GLN A 108 -44.51 4.70 -31.11
C GLN A 108 -46.02 4.72 -30.86
N HIS A 109 -46.63 5.89 -31.05
CA HIS A 109 -48.07 6.04 -31.06
C HIS A 109 -48.61 5.38 -32.34
N GLN A 110 -49.14 4.16 -32.25
CA GLN A 110 -49.91 3.53 -33.33
C GLN A 110 -51.33 4.09 -33.29
N MET A 111 -51.70 4.83 -34.34
CA MET A 111 -53.09 5.22 -34.57
C MET A 111 -53.89 3.97 -35.01
N PRO A 112 -55.06 3.68 -34.41
CA PRO A 112 -55.89 2.58 -34.88
C PRO A 112 -56.50 2.91 -36.25
N ARG A 113 -56.52 1.90 -37.13
CA ARG A 113 -57.27 1.94 -38.39
C ARG A 113 -58.77 1.86 -38.07
N GLU A 114 -59.52 2.87 -38.46
CA GLU A 114 -60.97 2.75 -38.59
C GLU A 114 -61.33 2.49 -40.05
N GLY A 115 -62.04 1.39 -40.27
CA GLY A 115 -62.60 1.03 -41.57
C GLY A 115 -64.01 1.57 -41.75
N ARG A 116 -64.34 1.95 -42.97
CA ARG A 116 -65.58 1.62 -43.67
C ARG A 116 -65.39 1.81 -45.17
#